data_AF-A0A229RLQ2-F1
#
_entry.id   AF-A0A229RLQ2-F1
#
_cell.length_a   1.000
_cell.length_b   1.000
_cell.length_c   1.000
_cell.angle_alpha   90.00
_cell.angle_beta   90.00
_cell.angle_gamma   90.00
#
_symmetry.space_group_name_H-M   'P 1'
#
loop_
_entity.id
_entity.type
_entity.pdbx_description
1 polymer ?
#
loop_
_entity_poly.entity_id
_entity_poly.type
_entity_poly.pdbx_seq_one_letter_code
_entity_poly.pdbx_strand_id
1 'polypeptide(L)'
;MDHRLLDRIRDLHGSLGADLSCITRMVEDGTPRADLLRDLGERLTDLGTALLRHSDDVNADVLAKLPGEGWLPEAGVRHQALAVAHNVGGRPLRCGRIYLAVCGAPCFPFYGRDPSGRTARHERCRSCGDRLFR
;
A
#
# COMPACT_ATOMS: atom_id res chain seq x y z
N MET A 1 -9.51 -4.63 11.10
CA MET A 1 -9.42 -5.56 9.96
C MET A 1 -10.80 -6.15 9.75
N ASP A 2 -11.36 -5.99 8.55
CA ASP A 2 -12.69 -6.52 8.24
C ASP A 2 -12.66 -8.05 8.38
N HIS A 3 -13.42 -8.58 9.33
CA HIS A 3 -13.45 -10.02 9.59
C HIS A 3 -13.91 -10.79 8.35
N ARG A 4 -14.75 -10.16 7.52
CA ARG A 4 -15.20 -10.74 6.25
C ARG A 4 -14.08 -10.90 5.23
N LEU A 5 -13.12 -9.98 5.17
CA LEU A 5 -11.99 -10.11 4.25
C LEU A 5 -11.10 -11.30 4.65
N LEU A 6 -10.83 -11.47 5.95
CA LEU A 6 -10.06 -12.61 6.44
C LEU A 6 -10.76 -13.93 6.19
N ASP A 7 -12.06 -13.99 6.41
CA ASP A 7 -12.83 -15.21 6.18
C ASP A 7 -12.80 -15.58 4.69
N ARG A 8 -12.90 -14.61 3.78
CA ARG A 8 -12.72 -14.83 2.33
C ARG A 8 -11.32 -15.30 1.95
N ILE A 9 -10.27 -14.73 2.56
CA ILE A 9 -8.89 -15.18 2.33
C ILE A 9 -8.73 -16.63 2.79
N ARG A 10 -9.25 -16.97 3.97
CA ARG A 10 -9.16 -18.33 4.54
C ARG A 10 -9.96 -19.34 3.74
N ASP A 11 -11.18 -18.99 3.32
CA ASP A 11 -12.02 -19.80 2.45
C ASP A 11 -11.29 -20.13 1.14
N LEU A 12 -10.80 -19.09 0.44
CA LEU A 12 -10.07 -19.29 -0.81
C LEU A 12 -8.78 -20.09 -0.57
N HIS A 13 -8.02 -19.82 0.48
CA HIS A 13 -6.82 -20.59 0.81
C HIS A 13 -7.14 -22.08 1.04
N GLY A 14 -8.27 -22.38 1.67
CA GLY A 14 -8.73 -23.75 1.94
C GLY A 14 -9.20 -24.50 0.69
N SER A 15 -9.83 -23.82 -0.27
CA SER A 15 -10.42 -24.47 -1.46
C SER A 15 -9.54 -24.41 -2.71
N LEU A 16 -8.70 -23.37 -2.87
CA LEU A 16 -8.04 -23.04 -4.15
C LEU A 16 -7.22 -24.20 -4.73
N GLY A 17 -6.49 -24.94 -3.90
CA GLY A 17 -5.70 -26.08 -4.37
C GLY A 17 -6.58 -27.19 -4.96
N ALA A 18 -7.70 -27.48 -4.33
CA ALA A 18 -8.65 -28.49 -4.80
C ALA A 18 -9.39 -28.01 -6.05
N ASP A 19 -9.83 -26.75 -6.06
CA ASP A 19 -10.52 -26.12 -7.19
C ASP A 19 -9.64 -26.13 -8.44
N LEU A 20 -8.36 -25.71 -8.32
CA LEU A 20 -7.40 -25.74 -9.43
C LEU A 20 -7.11 -27.17 -9.89
N SER A 21 -6.94 -28.12 -8.97
CA SER A 21 -6.68 -29.52 -9.33
C SER A 21 -7.87 -30.15 -10.08
N CYS A 22 -9.10 -29.81 -9.67
CA CYS A 22 -10.32 -30.22 -10.35
C CYS A 22 -10.38 -29.63 -11.76
N ILE A 23 -10.19 -28.31 -11.89
CA ILE A 23 -10.22 -27.61 -13.17
C ILE A 23 -9.17 -28.14 -14.14
N THR A 24 -7.92 -28.30 -13.69
CA THR A 24 -6.84 -28.83 -14.54
C THR A 24 -7.20 -30.20 -15.08
N ARG A 25 -7.68 -31.10 -14.22
CA ARG A 25 -8.08 -32.45 -14.64
C ARG A 25 -9.21 -32.43 -15.66
N MET A 26 -10.25 -31.61 -15.44
CA MET A 26 -11.35 -31.49 -16.40
C MET A 26 -10.90 -30.99 -17.77
N VAL A 27 -9.92 -30.09 -17.81
CA VAL A 27 -9.34 -29.58 -19.06
C VAL A 27 -8.52 -30.67 -19.74
N GLU A 28 -7.70 -31.41 -19.00
CA GLU A 28 -6.92 -32.55 -19.50
C GLU A 28 -7.83 -33.67 -20.04
N ASP A 29 -8.92 -33.96 -19.35
CA ASP A 29 -9.93 -34.96 -19.74
C ASP A 29 -10.85 -34.48 -20.88
N GLY A 30 -10.66 -33.26 -21.39
CA GLY A 30 -11.46 -32.69 -22.48
C GLY A 30 -12.93 -32.44 -22.12
N THR A 31 -13.25 -32.29 -20.83
CA THR A 31 -14.61 -32.11 -20.30
C THR A 31 -14.75 -30.83 -19.46
N PRO A 32 -14.39 -29.63 -20.00
CA PRO A 32 -14.39 -28.41 -19.20
C PRO A 32 -15.81 -28.00 -18.79
N ARG A 33 -15.96 -27.67 -17.50
CA ARG A 33 -17.20 -27.13 -16.95
C ARG A 33 -17.13 -25.62 -16.81
N ALA A 34 -17.92 -24.93 -17.63
CA ALA A 34 -17.94 -23.47 -17.68
C ALA A 34 -18.39 -22.82 -16.35
N ASP A 35 -19.28 -23.47 -15.61
CA ASP A 35 -19.81 -22.97 -14.35
C ASP A 35 -18.76 -22.99 -13.23
N LEU A 36 -17.96 -24.06 -13.13
CA LEU A 36 -16.86 -24.15 -12.16
C LEU A 36 -15.74 -23.14 -12.46
N LEU A 37 -15.41 -22.95 -13.74
CA LEU A 37 -14.46 -21.92 -14.17
C LEU A 37 -14.96 -20.51 -13.82
N ARG A 38 -16.24 -20.26 -14.03
CA ARG A 38 -16.85 -18.96 -13.73
C ARG A 38 -16.92 -18.71 -12.22
N ASP A 39 -17.34 -19.69 -11.42
CA ASP A 39 -17.38 -19.57 -9.96
C ASP A 39 -16.01 -19.21 -9.37
N LEU A 40 -14.95 -19.94 -9.75
CA LEU A 40 -13.61 -19.64 -9.28
C LEU A 40 -13.16 -18.23 -9.72
N GLY A 41 -13.44 -17.86 -10.97
CA GLY A 41 -13.12 -16.53 -11.51
C GLY A 41 -13.82 -15.40 -10.75
N GLU A 42 -15.10 -15.57 -10.43
CA GLU A 42 -15.89 -14.62 -9.64
C GLU A 42 -15.32 -14.49 -8.22
N ARG A 43 -15.05 -15.60 -7.53
CA ARG A 43 -14.45 -15.59 -6.18
C ARG A 43 -13.08 -14.89 -6.15
N LEU A 44 -12.22 -15.15 -7.13
CA LEU A 44 -10.91 -14.49 -7.28
C LEU A 44 -11.05 -12.99 -7.52
N THR A 45 -11.99 -12.59 -8.39
CA THR A 45 -12.26 -11.19 -8.72
C THR A 45 -12.80 -10.43 -7.51
N ASP A 46 -13.73 -11.03 -6.78
CA ASP A 46 -14.33 -10.45 -5.58
C ASP A 46 -13.30 -10.28 -4.46
N LEU A 47 -12.45 -11.28 -4.23
CA LEU A 47 -11.36 -11.16 -3.27
C LEU A 47 -10.35 -10.09 -3.69
N GLY A 48 -9.93 -10.09 -4.95
CA GLY A 48 -9.00 -9.10 -5.49
C GLY A 48 -9.52 -7.67 -5.33
N THR A 49 -10.79 -7.45 -5.64
CA THR A 49 -11.46 -6.15 -5.45
C THR A 49 -11.49 -5.75 -3.97
N ALA A 50 -11.80 -6.68 -3.08
CA ALA A 50 -11.83 -6.41 -1.64
C ALA A 50 -10.42 -6.06 -1.08
N LEU A 51 -9.37 -6.75 -1.55
CA LEU A 51 -7.98 -6.46 -1.19
C LEU A 51 -7.53 -5.07 -1.65
N LEU A 52 -7.88 -4.69 -2.88
CA LEU A 52 -7.56 -3.36 -3.41
C LEU A 52 -8.23 -2.26 -2.61
N ARG A 53 -9.53 -2.39 -2.33
CA ARG A 53 -10.27 -1.44 -1.47
C ARG A 53 -9.64 -1.34 -0.08
N HIS A 54 -9.33 -2.47 0.54
CA HIS A 54 -8.69 -2.46 1.84
C HIS A 54 -7.30 -1.81 1.81
N SER A 55 -6.52 -2.02 0.74
CA SER A 55 -5.24 -1.35 0.53
C SER A 55 -5.42 0.17 0.45
N ASP A 56 -6.46 0.65 -0.24
CA ASP A 56 -6.77 2.07 -0.36
C ASP A 56 -7.21 2.66 0.98
N ASP A 57 -8.03 1.96 1.76
CA ASP A 57 -8.43 2.37 3.12
C ASP A 57 -7.20 2.50 4.04
N VAL A 58 -6.32 1.50 4.03
CA VAL A 58 -5.07 1.52 4.81
C VAL A 58 -4.17 2.68 4.36
N ASN A 59 -4.09 2.93 3.05
CA ASN A 59 -3.32 4.07 2.53
C ASN A 59 -3.93 5.41 2.96
N ALA A 60 -5.25 5.56 2.89
CA ALA A 60 -5.96 6.75 3.32
C ALA A 60 -5.73 7.03 4.82
N ASP A 61 -5.76 5.99 5.66
CA ASP A 61 -5.45 6.08 7.10
C ASP A 61 -4.01 6.53 7.38
N VAL A 62 -3.06 6.13 6.52
CA VAL A 62 -1.66 6.59 6.60
C VAL A 62 -1.58 8.05 6.19
N LEU A 63 -2.10 8.42 5.02
CA LEU A 63 -2.07 9.78 4.49
C LEU A 63 -2.76 10.76 5.45
N ALA A 64 -3.87 10.35 6.09
CA ALA A 64 -4.58 11.14 7.09
C ALA A 64 -3.75 11.42 8.36
N LYS A 65 -2.54 10.86 8.51
CA LYS A 65 -1.65 11.12 9.66
C LYS A 65 -0.41 11.92 9.28
N LEU A 66 -0.21 12.18 7.98
CA LEU A 66 0.94 12.89 7.44
C LEU A 66 0.57 14.34 7.08
N PRO A 67 1.56 15.22 6.85
CA PRO A 67 1.32 16.54 6.29
C PRO A 67 0.67 16.39 4.90
N GLY A 68 -0.23 17.30 4.53
CA GLY A 68 -1.07 17.17 3.33
C GLY A 68 -0.31 16.94 2.02
N GLU A 69 0.90 17.49 1.91
CA GLU A 69 1.76 17.35 0.72
C GLU A 69 2.76 16.18 0.80
N GLY A 70 2.74 15.39 1.88
CA GLY A 70 3.61 14.21 2.04
C GLY A 70 5.11 14.53 2.23
N TRP A 71 5.47 15.77 2.56
CA TRP A 71 6.84 16.14 2.87
C TRP A 71 7.16 15.87 4.33
N LEU A 72 8.21 15.10 4.60
CA LEU A 72 8.64 14.71 5.94
C LEU A 72 10.13 15.00 6.12
N PRO A 73 10.58 15.49 7.28
CA PRO A 73 12.01 15.64 7.56
C PRO A 73 12.74 14.29 7.59
N GLU A 74 13.99 14.29 7.11
CA GLU A 74 14.88 13.13 7.14
C GLU A 74 15.10 12.63 8.58
N ALA A 75 15.07 11.31 8.76
CA ALA A 75 15.26 10.66 10.04
C ALA A 75 16.75 10.43 10.32
N GLY A 76 17.17 10.56 11.59
CA GLY A 76 18.50 10.14 12.04
C GLY A 76 19.64 11.12 11.76
N VAL A 77 19.40 12.25 11.10
CA VAL A 77 20.42 13.28 10.89
C VAL A 77 20.72 13.97 12.22
N ARG A 78 21.93 13.76 12.75
CA ARG A 78 22.41 14.42 13.97
C ARG A 78 22.83 15.87 13.67
N HIS A 79 22.28 16.80 14.47
CA HIS A 79 22.81 18.13 14.84
C HIS A 79 22.48 19.40 14.01
N GLN A 80 22.11 20.43 14.80
CA GLN A 80 22.17 21.90 14.64
C GLN A 80 21.44 22.58 13.47
N ALA A 81 21.26 21.94 12.31
CA ALA A 81 20.50 22.47 11.18
C ALA A 81 19.11 21.79 11.05
N LEU A 82 18.14 22.47 10.43
CA LEU A 82 16.87 21.86 10.06
C LEU A 82 17.14 20.76 9.02
N ALA A 83 16.70 19.53 9.27
CA ALA A 83 16.86 18.41 8.35
C ALA A 83 16.19 18.70 6.99
N VAL A 84 16.69 18.15 5.89
CA VAL A 84 16.02 18.26 4.59
C VAL A 84 14.68 17.50 4.65
N ALA A 85 13.63 18.09 4.08
CA ALA A 85 12.35 17.43 3.91
C ALA A 85 12.30 16.68 2.58
N HIS A 86 11.83 15.44 2.61
CA HIS A 86 11.68 14.57 1.45
C HIS A 86 10.22 14.17 1.27
N ASN A 87 9.82 13.87 0.04
CA ASN A 87 8.44 13.50 -0.27
C ASN A 87 8.26 11.98 -0.22
N VAL A 88 7.23 11.49 0.47
CA VAL A 88 6.92 10.05 0.58
C VAL A 88 5.92 9.52 -0.45
N GLY A 89 5.42 10.38 -1.35
CA GLY A 89 4.52 10.04 -2.43
C GLY A 89 3.07 9.75 -1.99
N GLY A 90 2.22 9.41 -2.97
CA GLY A 90 0.81 9.12 -2.74
C GLY A 90 0.52 7.75 -2.11
N ARG A 91 1.51 6.85 -2.07
CA ARG A 91 1.45 5.56 -1.37
C ARG A 91 2.71 5.37 -0.51
N PRO A 92 2.80 6.03 0.65
CA PRO A 92 4.00 6.03 1.48
C PRO A 92 4.39 4.62 1.95
N LEU A 93 5.64 4.24 1.71
CA LEU A 93 6.18 2.98 2.21
C LEU A 93 6.62 3.13 3.67
N ARG A 94 5.92 2.45 4.58
CA ARG A 94 6.21 2.48 6.02
C ARG A 94 7.14 1.33 6.44
N CYS A 95 8.31 1.67 6.96
CA CYS A 95 9.28 0.72 7.51
C CYS A 95 9.35 0.89 9.03
N GLY A 96 8.37 0.31 9.74
CA GLY A 96 8.23 0.49 11.18
C GLY A 96 7.72 1.89 11.55
N ARG A 97 8.58 2.72 12.15
CA ARG A 97 8.24 4.11 12.53
C ARG A 97 8.67 5.16 11.50
N ILE A 98 9.50 4.78 10.53
CA ILE A 98 9.95 5.66 9.46
C ILE A 98 9.18 5.37 8.17
N TYR A 99 9.20 6.33 7.27
CA TYR A 99 8.72 6.21 5.89
C TYR A 99 9.90 6.35 4.95
N LEU A 100 9.86 5.65 3.82
CA LEU A 100 10.82 5.86 2.75
C LEU A 100 10.29 6.92 1.78
N ALA A 101 11.11 7.94 1.54
CA ALA A 101 10.84 8.93 0.51
C ALA A 101 10.98 8.34 -0.89
N VAL A 102 10.44 9.02 -1.90
CA VAL A 102 10.57 8.65 -3.32
C VAL A 102 12.03 8.65 -3.79
N CYS A 103 12.92 9.35 -3.09
CA CYS A 103 14.37 9.32 -3.33
C CYS A 103 15.11 8.19 -2.59
N GLY A 104 14.42 7.45 -1.71
CA GLY A 104 14.98 6.40 -0.86
C GLY A 104 15.40 6.87 0.55
N ALA A 105 15.33 8.17 0.85
CA ALA A 105 15.72 8.69 2.16
C ALA A 105 14.75 8.24 3.28
N PRO A 106 15.26 7.85 4.45
CA PRO A 106 14.43 7.52 5.60
C PRO A 106 13.86 8.81 6.21
N CYS A 107 12.56 8.85 6.45
CA CYS A 107 11.86 10.05 6.92
C CYS A 107 11.02 9.72 8.16
N PHE A 108 10.88 10.69 9.06
CA PHE A 108 10.05 10.52 10.26
C PHE A 108 9.00 11.63 10.36
N PRO A 109 7.72 11.31 10.64
CA PRO A 109 6.65 12.30 10.66
C PRO A 109 6.63 13.09 11.96
N PHE A 110 7.69 13.86 12.23
CA PHE A 110 7.87 14.62 13.48
C PHE A 110 6.67 15.50 13.84
N TYR A 111 5.99 16.06 12.84
CA TYR A 111 4.90 17.00 13.02
C TYR A 111 3.50 16.40 12.81
N GLY A 112 3.40 15.08 12.57
CA GLY A 112 2.13 14.42 12.25
C GLY A 112 1.45 15.09 11.04
N ARG A 113 0.19 15.52 11.21
CA ARG A 113 -0.57 16.27 10.18
C ARG A 113 -0.02 17.67 9.89
N ASP A 114 0.81 18.21 10.77
CA ASP A 114 1.41 19.54 10.65
C ASP A 114 0.41 20.70 10.41
N PRO A 115 -0.59 20.90 11.28
CA PRO A 115 -1.57 21.99 11.09
C PRO A 115 -0.96 23.39 11.15
N SER A 116 0.25 23.52 11.72
CA SER A 116 0.98 24.79 11.86
C SER A 116 2.00 25.03 10.73
N GLY A 117 2.07 24.14 9.74
CA GLY A 117 2.98 24.28 8.60
C GLY A 117 4.47 24.29 8.96
N ARG A 118 4.89 23.59 10.02
CA ARG A 118 6.29 23.52 10.47
C ARG A 118 7.20 22.84 9.46
N THR A 119 6.68 21.89 8.68
CA THR A 119 7.40 21.23 7.60
C THR A 119 7.87 22.23 6.54
N ALA A 120 7.17 23.36 6.33
CA ALA A 120 7.54 24.37 5.34
C ALA A 120 8.87 25.09 5.65
N ARG A 121 9.39 24.97 6.87
CA ARG A 121 10.67 25.56 7.30
C ARG A 121 11.87 24.74 6.82
N HIS A 122 11.65 23.49 6.44
CA HIS A 122 12.68 22.59 5.96
C HIS A 122 12.93 22.83 4.47
N GLU A 123 14.20 22.84 4.07
CA GLU A 123 14.55 22.79 2.64
C GLU A 123 14.00 21.51 2.02
N ARG A 124 13.39 21.61 0.84
CA ARG A 124 12.85 20.45 0.11
C ARG A 124 13.94 19.77 -0.70
N CYS A 125 14.01 18.45 -0.62
CA CYS A 125 14.88 17.62 -1.43
C CYS A 125 14.55 17.80 -2.93
N ARG A 126 15.52 18.31 -3.70
CA ARG A 126 15.37 18.55 -5.15
C ARG A 126 15.00 17.28 -5.91
N SER A 127 15.67 16.16 -5.61
CA SER A 127 15.39 14.86 -6.23
C SER A 127 13.96 14.37 -5.99
N CYS A 128 13.34 14.73 -4.85
CA CYS A 128 11.94 14.43 -4.61
C CYS A 128 11.02 15.35 -5.43
N GLY A 129 11.36 16.64 -5.53
CA GLY A 129 10.62 17.60 -6.35
C GLY A 129 10.56 17.15 -7.82
N ASP A 130 11.70 16.83 -8.40
CA ASP A 130 11.80 16.45 -9.83
C ASP A 130 11.03 15.16 -10.17
N ARG A 131 10.87 14.25 -9.19
CA ARG A 131 10.16 12.97 -9.36
C ARG A 131 8.64 13.09 -9.18
N LEU A 132 8.14 14.17 -8.59
CA LEU A 132 6.69 14.39 -8.43
C LEU A 132 6.01 14.95 -9.68
N PHE A 133 6.79 15.51 -10.61
CA PHE A 133 6.30 16.14 -11.85
C PHE A 133 6.60 15.32 -13.11
N ARG A 134 6.94 14.04 -12.96
CA ARG A 134 7.05 13.06 -14.05
C ARG A 134 5.95 12.03 -13.92
#